data_AF-A0A2E4JSM7-F1
#
_entry.id   AF-A0A2E4JSM7-F1
#
_cell.length_a   1.000
_cell.length_b   1.000
_cell.length_c   1.000
_cell.angle_alpha   90.00
_cell.angle_beta   90.00
_cell.angle_gamma   90.00
#
_symmetry.space_group_name_H-M   'P 1'
#
loop_
_entity.id
_entity.type
_entity.pdbx_description
1 polymer ?
#
loop_
_entity_poly.entity_id
_entity_poly.type
_entity_poly.pdbx_seq_one_letter_code
_entity_poly.pdbx_strand_id
1 'polypeptide(L)'
;MRKRKDPTEYALTAFLSLKANQYRWNKMLVTDAERSISRLFYDSVFSSGANRSGFSTVLKNDWKLQPMTDDHYMSPQSVTKFIMDQSDIILEDYDYFEDCFMMCRKTHWVMKSQNEELKCLTKKTSILTRDRYKHLGLNLYKGGKPNYVMEKPELEVPTYFTDWEKGYQNNGFRATVVENEVSNLEDFFN
;
A
#
# COMPACT_ATOMS: atom_id res chain seq x y z
N MET A 1 21.32 0.78 -22.65
CA MET A 1 19.88 0.87 -22.29
C MET A 1 19.70 0.16 -20.96
N ARG A 2 19.18 0.82 -19.90
CA ARG A 2 19.01 0.16 -18.59
C ARG A 2 17.87 -0.86 -18.71
N LYS A 3 18.11 -2.13 -18.38
CA LYS A 3 17.09 -3.19 -18.42
C LYS A 3 15.89 -2.76 -17.58
N ARG A 4 14.67 -2.94 -18.12
CA ARG A 4 13.43 -2.69 -17.37
C ARG A 4 13.44 -3.64 -16.17
N LYS A 5 13.10 -3.11 -14.99
CA LYS A 5 12.96 -3.92 -13.78
C LYS A 5 11.81 -4.90 -13.97
N ASP A 6 11.98 -6.11 -13.45
CA ASP A 6 10.93 -7.11 -13.43
C ASP A 6 10.25 -7.11 -12.06
N PRO A 7 9.04 -6.55 -11.93
CA PRO A 7 8.38 -6.39 -10.63
C PRO A 7 7.93 -7.70 -9.99
N THR A 8 7.75 -8.77 -10.76
CA THR A 8 7.33 -10.09 -10.26
C THR A 8 8.43 -10.69 -9.36
N GLU A 9 9.70 -10.54 -9.73
CA GLU A 9 10.84 -10.99 -8.90
C GLU A 9 10.94 -10.24 -7.56
N TYR A 10 10.61 -8.94 -7.55
CA TYR A 10 10.52 -8.18 -6.30
C TYR A 10 9.31 -8.62 -5.46
N ALA A 11 8.20 -8.99 -6.11
CA ALA A 11 7.02 -9.53 -5.44
C ALA A 11 7.35 -10.88 -4.79
N LEU A 12 7.94 -11.82 -5.53
CA LEU A 12 8.38 -13.12 -5.01
C LEU A 12 9.37 -12.97 -3.84
N THR A 13 10.35 -12.08 -3.97
CA THR A 13 11.29 -11.78 -2.88
C THR A 13 10.56 -11.26 -1.63
N ALA A 14 9.60 -10.35 -1.81
CA ALA A 14 8.82 -9.80 -0.71
C ALA A 14 7.93 -10.88 -0.06
N PHE A 15 7.29 -11.74 -0.85
CA PHE A 15 6.45 -12.85 -0.39
C PHE A 15 7.25 -13.78 0.52
N LEU A 16 8.38 -14.30 0.03
CA LEU A 16 9.25 -15.21 0.79
C LEU A 16 9.79 -14.53 2.06
N SER A 17 10.14 -13.25 1.97
CA SER A 17 10.63 -12.48 3.12
C SER A 17 9.56 -12.30 4.19
N LEU A 18 8.31 -12.04 3.80
CA LEU A 18 7.21 -11.90 4.74
C LEU A 18 6.78 -13.25 5.33
N LYS A 19 6.71 -14.31 4.53
CA LYS A 19 6.44 -15.68 4.99
C LYS A 19 7.48 -16.13 6.02
N ALA A 20 8.76 -15.91 5.75
CA ALA A 20 9.83 -16.19 6.70
C ALA A 20 9.76 -15.36 8.00
N ASN A 21 9.05 -14.23 8.01
CA ASN A 21 8.85 -13.38 9.19
C ASN A 21 7.47 -13.54 9.85
N GLN A 22 6.61 -14.42 9.33
CA GLN A 22 5.24 -14.62 9.82
C GLN A 22 5.20 -14.98 11.31
N TYR A 23 6.09 -15.87 11.75
CA TYR A 23 6.22 -16.28 13.15
C TYR A 23 6.46 -15.10 14.13
N ARG A 24 7.00 -13.96 13.65
CA ARG A 24 7.26 -12.76 14.46
C ARG A 24 6.03 -11.87 14.61
N TRP A 25 5.01 -12.05 13.76
CA TRP A 25 3.77 -11.30 13.77
C TRP A 25 2.76 -11.94 14.72
N ASN A 26 3.04 -11.85 16.02
CA ASN A 26 2.30 -12.51 17.09
C ASN A 26 2.02 -11.56 18.28
N LYS A 27 1.48 -12.06 19.41
CA LYS A 27 1.01 -11.21 20.54
C LYS A 27 2.15 -10.46 21.23
N MET A 28 3.38 -10.92 21.03
CA MET A 28 4.61 -10.29 21.51
C MET A 28 5.23 -9.34 20.48
N LEU A 29 4.53 -9.02 19.38
CA LEU A 29 4.99 -8.10 18.34
C LEU A 29 5.30 -6.73 18.94
N VAL A 30 6.57 -6.35 18.86
CA VAL A 30 7.03 -5.01 19.25
C VAL A 30 7.01 -4.06 18.05
N THR A 31 6.84 -2.77 18.32
CA THR A 31 6.74 -1.71 17.29
C THR A 31 7.87 -1.74 16.27
N ASP A 32 9.12 -2.00 16.70
CA ASP A 32 10.26 -2.02 15.78
C ASP A 32 10.30 -3.28 14.91
N ALA A 33 9.76 -4.41 15.40
CA ALA A 33 9.56 -5.60 14.59
C ALA A 33 8.47 -5.36 13.54
N GLU A 34 7.33 -4.76 13.92
CA GLU A 34 6.26 -4.36 12.99
C GLU A 34 6.83 -3.49 11.86
N ARG A 35 7.59 -2.45 12.22
CA ARG A 35 8.21 -1.53 11.28
C ARG A 35 9.24 -2.20 10.38
N SER A 36 10.11 -3.02 10.95
CA SER A 36 11.16 -3.73 10.22
C SER A 36 10.56 -4.69 9.18
N ILE A 37 9.55 -5.48 9.56
CA ILE A 37 8.84 -6.38 8.65
C ILE A 37 8.11 -5.58 7.57
N SER A 38 7.39 -4.52 7.96
CA SER A 38 6.68 -3.65 7.02
C SER A 38 7.58 -3.03 5.95
N ARG A 39 8.85 -2.77 6.28
CA ARG A 39 9.84 -2.21 5.35
C ARG A 39 10.26 -3.18 4.25
N LEU A 40 10.29 -4.49 4.50
CA LEU A 40 10.68 -5.50 3.51
C LEU A 40 9.82 -5.41 2.25
N PHE A 41 8.49 -5.33 2.43
CA PHE A 41 7.54 -5.14 1.35
C PHE A 41 7.59 -3.74 0.75
N TYR A 42 7.62 -2.70 1.57
CA TYR A 42 7.69 -1.30 1.10
C TYR A 42 8.91 -1.05 0.21
N ASP A 43 10.09 -1.50 0.63
CA ASP A 43 11.33 -1.30 -0.10
C ASP A 43 11.33 -2.10 -1.41
N SER A 44 10.69 -3.28 -1.42
CA SER A 44 10.51 -4.09 -2.64
C SER A 44 9.57 -3.41 -3.63
N VAL A 45 8.42 -2.88 -3.18
CA VAL A 45 7.49 -2.10 -4.03
C VAL A 45 8.21 -0.90 -4.63
N PHE A 46 8.89 -0.09 -3.79
CA PHE A 46 9.61 1.09 -4.26
C PHE A 46 10.73 0.73 -5.24
N SER A 47 11.50 -0.33 -4.92
CA SER A 47 12.60 -0.79 -5.74
C SER A 47 12.14 -1.41 -7.06
N SER A 48 10.92 -1.96 -7.15
CA SER A 48 10.36 -2.50 -8.40
C SER A 48 9.95 -1.41 -9.41
N GLY A 49 9.82 -0.17 -8.96
CA GLY A 49 9.38 0.97 -9.76
C GLY A 49 7.86 1.08 -9.92
N ALA A 50 7.38 2.32 -10.04
CA ALA A 50 5.96 2.65 -10.07
C ALA A 50 5.27 2.29 -11.40
N ASN A 51 4.01 1.89 -11.29
CA ASN A 51 3.06 1.76 -12.39
C ASN A 51 2.13 2.98 -12.40
N ARG A 52 2.53 4.04 -13.12
CA ARG A 52 1.75 5.28 -13.16
C ARG A 52 0.39 5.04 -13.80
N SER A 53 -0.67 5.34 -13.05
CA SER A 53 -2.06 5.25 -13.51
C SER A 53 -2.41 6.18 -14.68
N GLY A 54 -1.57 7.19 -14.92
CA GLY A 54 -1.82 8.26 -15.88
C GLY A 54 -2.84 9.31 -15.39
N PHE A 55 -3.24 9.29 -14.12
CA PHE A 55 -4.05 10.35 -13.51
C PHE A 55 -3.19 11.35 -12.75
N SER A 56 -3.66 12.59 -12.67
CA SER A 56 -3.02 13.67 -11.90
C SER A 56 -4.05 14.53 -11.20
N THR A 57 -3.70 15.16 -10.08
CA THR A 57 -4.55 16.13 -9.39
C THR A 57 -4.55 17.52 -10.01
N VAL A 58 -3.75 17.71 -11.06
CA VAL A 58 -3.56 19.00 -11.74
C VAL A 58 -3.58 18.83 -13.26
N LEU A 59 -4.00 19.90 -13.95
CA LEU A 59 -3.96 19.94 -15.40
C LEU A 59 -2.52 20.02 -15.91
N LYS A 60 -2.26 19.45 -17.08
CA LYS A 60 -0.91 19.29 -17.65
C LYS A 60 -0.17 20.63 -17.81
N ASN A 61 -0.89 21.70 -18.10
CA ASN A 61 -0.31 23.03 -18.27
C ASN A 61 0.24 23.60 -16.95
N ASP A 62 -0.30 23.15 -15.81
CA ASP A 62 0.07 23.64 -14.48
C ASP A 62 1.19 22.81 -13.83
N TRP A 63 1.56 21.66 -14.41
CA TRP A 63 2.58 20.76 -13.86
C TRP A 63 3.95 21.40 -13.68
N LYS A 64 4.27 22.45 -14.44
CA LYS A 64 5.56 23.16 -14.38
C LYS A 64 5.62 24.19 -13.26
N LEU A 65 4.46 24.58 -12.71
CA LEU A 65 4.37 25.65 -11.72
C LEU A 65 4.52 25.13 -10.28
N GLN A 66 4.45 23.81 -10.08
CA GLN A 66 4.44 23.20 -8.74
C GLN A 66 5.30 21.93 -8.71
N PRO A 67 5.97 21.64 -7.59
CA PRO A 67 6.68 20.38 -7.43
C PRO A 67 5.69 19.22 -7.38
N MET A 68 5.90 18.22 -8.23
CA MET A 68 5.03 17.06 -8.38
C MET A 68 5.70 15.78 -7.88
N THR A 69 4.91 14.79 -7.46
CA THR A 69 5.38 13.50 -6.94
C THR A 69 4.38 12.39 -7.25
N ASP A 70 4.85 11.15 -7.21
CA ASP A 70 4.00 9.96 -7.26
C ASP A 70 3.40 9.70 -5.87
N ASP A 71 2.07 9.74 -5.74
CA ASP A 71 1.34 9.24 -4.57
C ASP A 71 0.88 7.81 -4.82
N HIS A 72 1.05 6.94 -3.82
CA HIS A 72 0.68 5.53 -3.94
C HIS A 72 -0.81 5.38 -3.65
N TYR A 73 -1.48 4.66 -4.55
CA TYR A 73 -2.90 4.36 -4.43
C TYR A 73 -3.25 3.75 -3.07
N MET A 74 -2.42 2.80 -2.65
CA MET A 74 -2.44 2.18 -1.32
C MET A 74 -1.04 2.29 -0.72
N SER A 75 -0.96 2.69 0.54
CA SER A 75 0.31 2.78 1.27
C SER A 75 0.92 1.38 1.39
N PRO A 76 2.12 1.12 0.83
CA PRO A 76 2.70 -0.21 0.91
C PRO A 76 2.87 -0.68 2.36
N GLN A 77 3.16 0.24 3.28
CA GLN A 77 3.29 -0.10 4.71
C GLN A 77 1.97 -0.51 5.35
N SER A 78 0.85 0.13 4.97
CA SER A 78 -0.48 -0.27 5.46
C SER A 78 -0.89 -1.62 4.86
N VAL A 79 -0.57 -1.84 3.59
CA VAL A 79 -0.82 -3.12 2.92
C VAL A 79 0.02 -4.24 3.52
N THR A 80 1.26 -4.00 3.94
CA THR A 80 2.03 -5.04 4.66
C THR A 80 1.33 -5.47 5.94
N LYS A 81 0.76 -4.53 6.70
CA LYS A 81 0.02 -4.86 7.93
C LYS A 81 -1.20 -5.72 7.61
N PHE A 82 -1.94 -5.36 6.58
CA PHE A 82 -3.06 -6.17 6.08
C PHE A 82 -2.61 -7.58 5.68
N ILE A 83 -1.51 -7.71 4.92
CA ILE A 83 -0.95 -9.00 4.52
C ILE A 83 -0.60 -9.84 5.75
N MET A 84 0.09 -9.27 6.74
CA MET A 84 0.52 -10.02 7.91
C MET A 84 -0.63 -10.35 8.87
N ASP A 85 -1.60 -9.45 9.03
CA ASP A 85 -2.85 -9.68 9.79
C ASP A 85 -3.78 -10.70 9.12
N GLN A 86 -3.57 -11.03 7.84
CA GLN A 86 -4.33 -12.03 7.07
C GLN A 86 -3.37 -13.06 6.45
N SER A 87 -2.29 -13.39 7.17
CA SER A 87 -1.18 -14.18 6.64
C SER A 87 -1.58 -15.62 6.32
N ASP A 88 -2.53 -16.18 7.07
CA ASP A 88 -3.17 -17.49 6.84
C ASP A 88 -3.89 -17.59 5.48
N ILE A 89 -4.23 -16.46 4.87
CA ILE A 89 -4.86 -16.38 3.55
C ILE A 89 -3.84 -15.90 2.52
N ILE A 90 -3.19 -14.77 2.77
CA ILE A 90 -2.42 -14.05 1.74
C ILE A 90 -1.00 -14.59 1.60
N LEU A 91 -0.40 -15.18 2.64
CA LEU A 91 0.93 -15.79 2.56
C LEU A 91 0.88 -17.29 2.21
N GLU A 92 -0.32 -17.85 2.06
CA GLU A 92 -0.54 -19.21 1.54
C GLU A 92 -0.87 -19.23 0.04
N ASP A 93 -1.26 -18.09 -0.55
CA ASP A 93 -1.53 -17.95 -1.98
C ASP A 93 -0.70 -16.81 -2.59
N TYR A 94 0.28 -17.19 -3.42
CA TYR A 94 1.18 -16.22 -4.07
C TYR A 94 0.46 -15.29 -5.04
N ASP A 95 -0.58 -15.74 -5.74
CA ASP A 95 -1.27 -14.91 -6.74
C ASP A 95 -2.04 -13.78 -6.03
N TYR A 96 -2.68 -14.08 -4.90
CA TYR A 96 -3.30 -13.06 -4.04
C TYR A 96 -2.28 -12.05 -3.48
N PHE A 97 -1.11 -12.53 -3.08
CA PHE A 97 -0.02 -11.67 -2.64
C PHE A 97 0.48 -10.75 -3.77
N GLU A 98 0.70 -11.33 -4.97
CA GLU A 98 1.19 -10.60 -6.12
C GLU A 98 0.21 -9.49 -6.53
N ASP A 99 -1.09 -9.75 -6.50
CA ASP A 99 -2.11 -8.73 -6.75
C ASP A 99 -2.01 -7.55 -5.76
N CYS A 100 -1.81 -7.83 -4.47
CA CYS A 100 -1.57 -6.81 -3.46
C CYS A 100 -0.29 -6.00 -3.76
N PHE A 101 0.78 -6.67 -4.17
CA PHE A 101 2.05 -6.05 -4.55
C PHE A 101 1.90 -5.14 -5.77
N MET A 102 1.26 -5.63 -6.83
CA MET A 102 1.04 -4.89 -8.07
C MET A 102 0.15 -3.67 -7.86
N MET A 103 -0.87 -3.80 -7.01
CA MET A 103 -1.74 -2.69 -6.63
C MET A 103 -0.99 -1.58 -5.89
N CYS A 104 -0.07 -1.93 -4.98
CA CYS A 104 0.76 -0.95 -4.29
C CYS A 104 1.68 -0.18 -5.24
N ARG A 105 2.02 -0.73 -6.41
CA ARG A 105 2.82 -0.01 -7.41
C ARG A 105 2.04 1.05 -8.17
N LYS A 106 0.70 1.05 -8.10
CA LYS A 106 -0.14 2.03 -8.81
C LYS A 106 0.01 3.41 -8.18
N THR A 107 0.37 4.40 -8.98
CA THR A 107 0.56 5.79 -8.49
C THR A 107 -0.25 6.83 -9.27
N HIS A 108 -0.61 7.91 -8.59
CA HIS A 108 -1.16 9.14 -9.18
C HIS A 108 -0.09 10.25 -9.14
N TRP A 109 -0.11 11.13 -10.13
CA TRP A 109 0.81 12.27 -10.19
C TRP A 109 0.22 13.48 -9.48
N VAL A 110 0.68 13.78 -8.27
CA VAL A 110 0.08 14.78 -7.40
C VAL A 110 1.06 15.89 -7.03
N MET A 111 0.56 17.04 -6.56
CA MET A 111 1.44 18.06 -5.99
C MET A 111 2.10 17.52 -4.71
N LYS A 112 3.35 17.92 -4.46
CA LYS A 112 4.07 17.51 -3.25
C LYS A 112 3.33 17.92 -1.96
N SER A 113 2.71 19.10 -1.94
CA SER A 113 1.88 19.55 -0.81
C SER A 113 0.68 18.64 -0.56
N GLN A 114 -0.08 18.30 -1.60
CA GLN A 114 -1.21 17.38 -1.52
C GLN A 114 -0.77 15.99 -1.05
N ASN A 115 0.39 15.51 -1.50
CA ASN A 115 0.95 14.23 -1.02
C ASN A 115 1.24 14.23 0.48
N GLU A 116 1.73 15.35 1.03
CA GLU A 116 1.94 15.46 2.48
C GLU A 116 0.63 15.51 3.26
N GLU A 117 -0.41 16.17 2.72
CA GLU A 117 -1.76 16.14 3.29
C GLU A 117 -2.34 14.71 3.30
N LEU A 118 -2.26 14.00 2.17
CA LEU A 118 -2.71 12.62 2.02
C LEU A 118 -2.01 11.66 2.99
N LYS A 119 -0.70 11.84 3.21
CA LYS A 119 0.07 11.06 4.21
C LYS A 119 -0.39 11.37 5.63
N CYS A 120 -0.76 12.62 5.95
CA CYS A 120 -1.26 12.97 7.27
C CYS A 120 -2.60 12.27 7.57
N LEU A 121 -3.44 12.01 6.57
CA LEU A 121 -4.67 11.21 6.75
C LEU A 121 -4.36 9.77 7.18
N THR A 122 -3.22 9.21 6.80
CA THR A 122 -2.84 7.84 7.24
C THR A 122 -2.36 7.77 8.70
N LYS A 123 -2.29 8.90 9.42
CA LYS A 123 -1.88 8.97 10.84
C LYS A 123 -3.07 9.14 11.76
N LYS A 124 -3.61 8.03 12.27
CA LYS A 124 -4.65 8.02 13.31
C LYS A 124 -5.91 8.85 12.96
N THR A 125 -6.22 8.99 11.67
CA THR A 125 -7.52 9.53 11.25
C THR A 125 -8.39 8.36 10.81
N SER A 126 -9.69 8.40 11.11
CA SER A 126 -10.65 7.37 10.69
C SER A 126 -11.13 7.57 9.25
N ILE A 127 -10.24 8.05 8.38
CA ILE A 127 -10.50 8.22 6.95
C ILE A 127 -9.98 6.98 6.24
N LEU A 128 -10.86 6.30 5.50
CA LEU A 128 -10.50 5.11 4.75
C LEU A 128 -9.61 5.47 3.56
N THR A 129 -8.72 4.56 3.18
CA THR A 129 -7.78 4.72 2.05
C THR A 129 -8.51 5.12 0.77
N ARG A 130 -9.68 4.51 0.52
CA ARG A 130 -10.52 4.81 -0.65
C ARG A 130 -11.07 6.23 -0.66
N ASP A 131 -11.26 6.85 0.50
CA ASP A 131 -11.97 8.12 0.65
C ASP A 131 -11.02 9.33 0.74
N ARG A 132 -9.70 9.11 0.79
CA ARG A 132 -8.70 10.17 1.06
C ARG A 132 -8.73 11.34 0.06
N TYR A 133 -8.90 11.04 -1.22
CA TYR A 133 -8.96 12.07 -2.28
C TYR A 133 -10.26 12.86 -2.21
N LYS A 134 -11.39 12.15 -2.06
CA LYS A 134 -12.72 12.74 -1.85
C LYS A 134 -12.74 13.65 -0.62
N HIS A 135 -12.14 13.22 0.49
CA HIS A 135 -12.06 13.96 1.73
C HIS A 135 -11.34 15.31 1.57
N LEU A 136 -10.22 15.33 0.84
CA LEU A 136 -9.47 16.57 0.54
C LEU A 136 -10.06 17.37 -0.63
N GLY A 137 -11.16 16.91 -1.25
CA GLY A 137 -11.78 17.57 -2.39
C GLY A 137 -10.93 17.54 -3.66
N LEU A 138 -10.04 16.56 -3.80
CA LEU A 138 -9.12 16.45 -4.93
C LEU A 138 -9.77 15.75 -6.12
N ASN A 139 -9.66 16.34 -7.30
CA ASN A 139 -10.07 15.71 -8.56
C ASN A 139 -8.90 14.93 -9.18
N LEU A 140 -9.20 13.94 -10.03
CA LEU A 140 -8.21 13.22 -10.83
C LEU A 140 -8.45 13.41 -12.32
N TYR A 141 -7.46 13.97 -13.03
CA TYR A 141 -7.49 14.24 -14.46
C TYR A 141 -6.66 13.21 -15.24
N LYS A 142 -7.26 12.47 -16.16
CA LYS A 142 -6.54 11.50 -17.01
C LYS A 142 -5.62 12.26 -17.98
N GLY A 143 -4.33 11.96 -17.92
CA GLY A 143 -3.28 12.63 -18.68
C GLY A 143 -3.16 14.12 -18.39
N GLY A 144 -3.72 14.60 -17.26
CA GLY A 144 -3.80 16.03 -16.94
C GLY A 144 -4.73 16.81 -17.87
N LYS A 145 -5.74 16.16 -18.47
CA LYS A 145 -6.70 16.80 -19.39
C LYS A 145 -8.00 17.14 -18.67
N PRO A 146 -8.62 18.30 -18.95
CA PRO A 146 -9.85 18.72 -18.27
C PRO A 146 -11.06 17.85 -18.62
N ASN A 147 -11.10 17.27 -19.83
CA ASN A 147 -12.25 16.51 -20.33
C ASN A 147 -12.37 15.08 -19.77
N TYR A 148 -11.41 14.65 -18.96
CA TYR A 148 -11.38 13.31 -18.36
C TYR A 148 -11.11 13.44 -16.86
N VAL A 149 -12.11 13.90 -16.14
CA VAL A 149 -12.05 14.16 -14.70
C VAL A 149 -12.86 13.12 -13.93
N MET A 150 -12.24 12.55 -12.89
CA MET A 150 -12.97 11.92 -11.80
C MET A 150 -13.08 12.96 -10.69
N GLU A 151 -14.28 13.49 -10.48
CA GLU A 151 -14.52 14.49 -9.46
C GLU A 151 -14.56 13.83 -8.09
N LYS A 152 -13.69 14.28 -7.17
CA LYS A 152 -13.62 13.81 -5.77
C LYS A 152 -13.77 12.29 -5.66
N PRO A 153 -12.89 11.51 -6.32
CA PRO A 153 -13.10 10.10 -6.49
C PRO A 153 -12.95 9.34 -5.18
N GLU A 154 -13.72 8.25 -5.08
CA GLU A 154 -13.36 7.13 -4.23
C GLU A 154 -12.38 6.24 -5.01
N LEU A 155 -11.25 5.91 -4.41
CA LEU A 155 -10.30 4.99 -5.02
C LEU A 155 -10.91 3.57 -5.01
N GLU A 156 -10.87 2.89 -6.16
CA GLU A 156 -11.14 1.45 -6.37
C GLU A 156 -10.16 0.57 -5.57
N VAL A 157 -10.24 0.62 -4.24
CA VAL A 157 -9.53 -0.25 -3.31
C VAL A 157 -10.39 -1.49 -3.08
N PRO A 158 -9.83 -2.71 -3.03
CA PRO A 158 -10.61 -3.91 -2.79
C PRO A 158 -11.41 -3.85 -1.48
N THR A 159 -12.61 -4.43 -1.50
CA THR A 159 -13.52 -4.38 -0.36
C THR A 159 -12.95 -5.09 0.86
N TYR A 160 -12.26 -6.23 0.68
CA TYR A 160 -11.61 -6.96 1.76
C TYR A 160 -10.56 -6.11 2.51
N PHE A 161 -9.79 -5.28 1.78
CA PHE A 161 -8.85 -4.35 2.41
C PHE A 161 -9.59 -3.25 3.17
N THR A 162 -10.67 -2.73 2.58
CA THR A 162 -11.50 -1.69 3.21
C THR A 162 -12.12 -2.19 4.51
N ASP A 163 -12.57 -3.45 4.54
CA ASP A 163 -13.18 -4.05 5.73
C ASP A 163 -12.14 -4.33 6.83
N TRP A 164 -10.96 -4.84 6.46
CA TRP A 164 -9.82 -4.90 7.37
C TRP A 164 -9.44 -3.52 7.91
N GLU A 165 -9.37 -2.49 7.05
CA GLU A 165 -8.98 -1.13 7.45
C GLU A 165 -9.94 -0.56 8.49
N LYS A 166 -11.25 -0.76 8.33
CA LYS A 166 -12.25 -0.38 9.35
C LYS A 166 -11.98 -1.09 10.68
N GLY A 167 -11.71 -2.39 10.65
CA GLY A 167 -11.36 -3.17 11.84
C GLY A 167 -10.09 -2.64 12.52
N TYR A 168 -9.03 -2.41 11.74
CA TYR A 168 -7.76 -1.85 12.19
C TYR A 168 -7.93 -0.46 12.84
N GLN A 169 -8.73 0.42 12.23
CA GLN A 169 -9.05 1.74 12.77
C GLN A 169 -9.85 1.64 14.08
N ASN A 170 -10.87 0.79 14.13
CA ASN A 170 -11.69 0.55 15.33
C ASN A 170 -10.86 -0.07 16.48
N ASN A 171 -9.83 -0.84 16.15
CA ASN A 171 -8.86 -1.39 17.10
C ASN A 171 -7.77 -0.38 17.53
N GLY A 172 -7.99 0.92 17.30
CA GLY A 172 -7.05 1.97 17.68
C GLY A 172 -5.73 1.93 16.90
N PHE A 173 -5.78 1.52 15.62
CA PHE A 173 -4.63 1.41 14.71
C PHE A 173 -3.57 0.40 15.20
N ARG A 174 -4.02 -0.70 15.82
CA ARG A 174 -3.17 -1.80 16.27
C ARG A 174 -3.37 -3.01 15.36
N ALA A 175 -2.26 -3.65 15.00
CA ALA A 175 -2.27 -4.90 14.24
C ALA A 175 -3.22 -5.90 14.93
N THR A 176 -4.07 -6.52 14.13
CA THR A 176 -4.98 -7.57 14.62
C THR A 176 -4.14 -8.82 14.69
N VAL A 177 -3.45 -9.00 15.81
CA VAL A 177 -2.57 -10.15 15.98
C VAL A 177 -3.42 -11.42 15.91
N VAL A 178 -3.33 -12.13 14.80
CA VAL A 178 -3.86 -13.48 14.63
C VAL A 178 -2.97 -14.45 15.41
N GLU A 179 -3.55 -15.46 16.05
CA GLU A 179 -2.77 -16.60 16.52
C GLU A 179 -2.22 -17.31 15.28
N ASN A 180 -0.97 -17.01 14.92
CA ASN A 180 -0.29 -17.69 13.83
C ASN A 180 -0.04 -19.15 14.26
N GLU A 181 -0.56 -20.10 13.48
CA GLU A 181 -0.28 -21.53 13.67
C GLU A 181 1.23 -21.83 13.53
N VAL A 182 1.91 -21.03 12.70
CA VAL A 182 3.38 -21.03 12.54
C VAL A 182 4.01 -20.36 13.76
N SER A 183 4.26 -21.17 14.78
CA SER A 183 4.73 -20.71 16.10
C SER A 183 6.25 -20.58 16.20
N ASN A 184 7.00 -21.15 15.25
CA ASN A 184 8.46 -21.14 15.25
C ASN A 184 9.04 -21.09 13.81
N LEU A 185 10.32 -20.74 13.69
CA LEU A 185 11.02 -20.61 12.40
C LEU A 185 11.31 -21.98 11.74
N GLU A 186 11.31 -23.07 12.51
CA GLU A 186 11.62 -24.42 12.01
C GLU A 186 10.51 -24.94 11.09
N ASP A 187 9.26 -24.58 11.37
CA ASP A 187 8.09 -24.87 10.53
C ASP A 187 8.21 -24.30 9.10
N PHE A 188 9.02 -23.25 8.89
CA PHE A 188 9.26 -22.72 7.54
C PHE A 188 10.17 -23.62 6.68
N PHE A 189 11.00 -24.45 7.32
CA PHE A 189 11.95 -25.32 6.63
C PHE A 189 11.42 -26.76 6.40
N ASN A 190 10.25 -27.08 6.95
CA ASN A 190 9.60 -28.39 6.85
C ASN A 190 8.45 -28.36 5.83
#